data_AF-V4RNL0-F1
#
_entry.id   AF-V4RNL0-F1
#
_cell.length_a   1.000
_cell.length_b   1.000
_cell.length_c   1.000
_cell.angle_alpha   90.00
_cell.angle_beta   90.00
_cell.angle_gamma   90.00
#
_symmetry.space_group_name_H-M   'P 1'
#
loop_
_entity.id
_entity.type
_entity.pdbx_description
1 polymer ?
#
loop_
_entity_poly.entity_id
_entity_poly.type
_entity_poly.pdbx_seq_one_letter_code
_entity_poly.pdbx_strand_id
1 'polypeptide(L)'
;MSGAIARPRATGSRLAFRTAATAVPIMITGQFFLIGLAIFADAAAFDLHRALGGLVAVPVAASVALAFLLAELRPMRRGAATLLALYVTQILWLELGEATGLGTVQALHALNAVFLMGASVSLAERAGR
;
A
#
# COMPACT_ATOMS: atom_id res chain seq x y z
N MET A 1 -18.92 -44.34 2.61
CA MET A 1 -19.13 -43.10 3.39
C MET A 1 -18.01 -42.13 3.00
N SER A 2 -18.29 -41.18 2.10
CA SER A 2 -17.30 -40.21 1.62
C SER A 2 -17.48 -38.91 2.42
N GLY A 3 -16.56 -38.66 3.36
CA GLY A 3 -16.59 -37.46 4.19
C GLY A 3 -16.21 -36.24 3.38
N ALA A 4 -17.16 -35.33 3.17
CA ALA A 4 -16.88 -34.03 2.59
C ALA A 4 -15.99 -33.23 3.55
N ILE A 5 -14.73 -33.02 3.16
CA ILE A 5 -13.80 -32.14 3.85
C ILE A 5 -14.34 -30.71 3.74
N ALA A 6 -14.75 -30.14 4.87
CA ALA A 6 -15.23 -28.76 4.95
C ALA A 6 -14.22 -27.79 4.32
N ARG A 7 -14.68 -26.86 3.48
CA ARG A 7 -13.86 -25.80 2.89
C ARG A 7 -14.07 -24.46 3.63
N PRO A 8 -13.37 -24.19 4.75
CA PRO A 8 -13.40 -22.85 5.36
C PRO A 8 -12.38 -21.86 4.72
N ARG A 9 -11.91 -22.11 3.48
CA ARG A 9 -10.81 -21.32 2.87
C ARG A 9 -11.21 -19.91 2.39
N ALA A 10 -12.45 -19.72 1.92
CA ALA A 10 -12.86 -18.47 1.27
C ALA A 10 -13.07 -17.29 2.24
N THR A 11 -13.43 -17.56 3.50
CA THR A 11 -13.62 -16.51 4.51
C THR A 11 -12.28 -15.99 5.03
N GLY A 12 -11.32 -16.91 5.25
CA GLY A 12 -9.98 -16.55 5.72
C GLY A 12 -9.18 -15.75 4.69
N SER A 13 -9.24 -16.12 3.41
CA SER A 13 -8.57 -15.38 2.33
C SER A 13 -9.10 -13.96 2.16
N ARG A 14 -10.42 -13.79 2.23
CA ARG A 14 -11.07 -12.47 2.19
C ARG A 14 -10.70 -11.60 3.37
N LEU A 15 -10.67 -12.19 4.57
CA LEU A 15 -10.22 -11.48 5.77
C LEU A 15 -8.76 -11.04 5.63
N ALA A 16 -7.87 -11.94 5.22
CA ALA A 16 -6.45 -11.64 5.02
C ALA A 16 -6.25 -10.52 3.98
N PHE A 17 -6.97 -10.58 2.85
CA PHE A 17 -6.92 -9.54 1.84
C PHE A 17 -7.43 -8.19 2.37
N ARG A 18 -8.55 -8.19 3.08
CA ARG A 18 -9.10 -6.98 3.70
C ARG A 18 -8.14 -6.38 4.72
N THR A 19 -7.54 -7.19 5.58
CA THR A 19 -6.53 -6.72 6.55
C THR A 19 -5.34 -6.08 5.83
N ALA A 20 -4.80 -6.73 4.81
CA ALA A 20 -3.69 -6.16 4.02
C ALA A 20 -4.10 -4.85 3.35
N ALA A 21 -5.25 -4.82 2.67
CA ALA A 21 -5.75 -3.63 1.97
C ALA A 21 -6.02 -2.46 2.94
N THR A 22 -6.56 -2.72 4.14
CA THR A 22 -6.83 -1.70 5.17
C THR A 22 -5.55 -1.20 5.85
N ALA A 23 -4.51 -2.04 5.97
CA ALA A 23 -3.24 -1.60 6.57
C ALA A 23 -2.57 -0.49 5.75
N VAL A 24 -2.68 -0.52 4.41
CA VAL A 24 -2.03 0.45 3.52
C VAL A 24 -2.43 1.91 3.80
N PRO A 25 -3.72 2.32 3.77
CA PRO A 25 -4.11 3.70 4.07
C PRO A 25 -3.75 4.12 5.50
N ILE A 26 -3.80 3.21 6.48
CA ILE A 26 -3.38 3.50 7.87
C ILE A 26 -1.89 3.86 7.90
N MET A 27 -1.06 3.05 7.24
CA MET A 27 0.39 3.30 7.20
C MET A 27 0.73 4.57 6.42
N ILE A 28 0.05 4.86 5.30
CA ILE A 28 0.23 6.12 4.57
C ILE A 28 -0.21 7.32 5.42
N THR A 29 -1.24 7.18 6.26
CA THR A 29 -1.62 8.23 7.21
C THR A 29 -0.50 8.48 8.23
N GLY A 30 0.09 7.40 8.75
CA GLY A 30 1.31 7.48 9.56
C GLY A 30 2.45 8.19 8.84
N GLN A 31 2.67 7.91 7.54
CA GLN A 31 3.69 8.60 6.74
C GLN A 31 3.47 10.11 6.69
N PHE A 32 2.25 10.58 6.46
CA PHE A 32 1.92 12.01 6.46
C PHE A 32 2.13 12.66 7.83
N PHE A 33 1.78 11.96 8.91
CA PHE A 33 2.06 12.44 10.26
C PHE A 33 3.57 12.55 10.52
N LEU A 34 4.34 11.52 10.17
CA LEU A 34 5.79 11.48 10.45
C LEU A 34 6.56 12.54 9.67
N ILE A 35 6.22 12.81 8.41
CA ILE A 35 6.86 13.89 7.66
C ILE A 35 6.49 15.27 8.25
N GLY A 36 5.25 15.45 8.69
CA GLY A 36 4.84 16.67 9.40
C GLY A 36 5.60 16.84 10.73
N LEU A 37 5.71 15.78 11.51
CA LEU A 37 6.49 15.77 12.76
C LEU A 37 7.97 16.10 12.50
N ALA A 38 8.52 15.57 11.40
CA ALA A 38 9.90 15.85 11.00
C ALA A 38 10.16 17.32 10.66
N ILE A 39 9.19 17.96 10.00
CA ILE A 39 9.26 19.37 9.63
C ILE A 39 9.09 20.27 10.86
N PHE A 40 8.18 19.93 11.76
CA PHE A 40 7.74 20.85 12.83
C PHE A 40 8.38 20.60 14.20
N ALA A 41 8.94 19.41 14.46
CA ALA A 41 9.35 19.05 15.82
C ALA A 41 10.66 18.25 15.92
N ASP A 42 10.86 17.21 15.11
CA ASP A 42 11.97 16.27 15.30
C ASP A 42 12.48 15.66 14.00
N ALA A 43 13.69 16.07 13.57
CA ALA A 43 14.32 15.56 12.36
C ALA A 43 14.52 14.03 12.34
N ALA A 44 14.60 13.35 13.50
CA ALA A 44 14.67 11.89 13.54
C ALA A 44 13.41 11.21 12.97
N ALA A 45 12.29 11.92 12.90
CA ALA A 45 11.07 11.41 12.27
C ALA A 45 11.21 11.22 10.75
N PHE A 46 12.22 11.81 10.08
CA PHE A 46 12.54 11.48 8.69
C PHE A 46 12.98 10.02 8.52
N ASP A 47 13.79 9.49 9.43
CA ASP A 47 14.24 8.10 9.37
C ASP A 47 13.07 7.15 9.61
N LEU A 48 12.19 7.48 10.57
CA LEU A 48 11.00 6.69 10.84
C LEU A 48 10.02 6.73 9.65
N HIS A 49 9.85 7.89 9.00
CA HIS A 49 9.08 8.02 7.77
C HIS A 49 9.67 7.16 6.64
N ARG A 50 11.00 7.12 6.49
CA ARG A 50 11.65 6.27 5.49
C ARG A 50 11.43 4.79 5.78
N ALA A 51 11.61 4.38 7.04
CA ALA A 51 11.41 3.01 7.48
C ALA A 51 9.97 2.54 7.29
N LEU A 52 8.99 3.34 7.71
CA LEU A 52 7.57 3.02 7.54
C LEU A 52 7.19 2.98 6.05
N GLY A 53 7.75 3.87 5.22
CA GLY A 53 7.56 3.85 3.76
C GLY A 53 8.04 2.55 3.10
N GLY A 54 9.16 2.01 3.58
CA GLY A 54 9.62 0.67 3.19
C GLY A 54 8.66 -0.43 3.66
N LEU A 55 8.18 -0.34 4.91
CA LEU A 55 7.27 -1.34 5.49
C LEU A 55 5.92 -1.43 4.74
N VAL A 56 5.45 -0.33 4.11
CA VAL A 56 4.24 -0.33 3.26
C VAL A 56 4.31 -1.35 2.12
N ALA A 57 5.51 -1.71 1.65
CA ALA A 57 5.67 -2.76 0.63
C ALA A 57 5.01 -4.08 1.04
N VAL A 58 5.03 -4.43 2.33
CA VAL A 58 4.52 -5.71 2.84
C VAL A 58 3.02 -5.88 2.58
N PRO A 59 2.12 -5.00 3.07
CA PRO A 59 0.70 -5.10 2.77
C PRO A 59 0.34 -4.87 1.30
N VAL A 60 1.13 -4.07 0.55
CA VAL A 60 0.96 -3.93 -0.91
C VAL A 60 1.23 -5.25 -1.62
N ALA A 61 2.37 -5.87 -1.35
CA ALA A 61 2.76 -7.16 -1.95
C ALA A 61 1.78 -8.28 -1.56
N ALA A 62 1.33 -8.31 -0.30
CA ALA A 62 0.32 -9.26 0.16
C ALA A 62 -1.00 -9.09 -0.61
N SER A 63 -1.47 -7.85 -0.81
CA SER A 63 -2.69 -7.56 -1.57
C SER A 63 -2.57 -8.04 -3.02
N VAL A 64 -1.44 -7.78 -3.67
CA VAL A 64 -1.18 -8.25 -5.04
C VAL A 64 -1.14 -9.78 -5.08
N ALA A 65 -0.35 -10.42 -4.23
CA ALA A 65 -0.21 -11.87 -4.20
C ALA A 65 -1.57 -12.55 -4.01
N LEU A 66 -2.35 -12.12 -3.02
CA LEU A 66 -3.67 -12.68 -2.76
C LEU A 66 -4.64 -12.47 -3.94
N ALA A 67 -4.70 -11.26 -4.51
CA ALA A 67 -5.57 -10.97 -5.64
C ALA A 67 -5.24 -11.78 -6.91
N PHE A 68 -3.96 -12.09 -7.13
CA PHE A 68 -3.52 -12.84 -8.30
C PHE A 68 -3.56 -14.35 -8.09
N LEU A 69 -3.24 -14.85 -6.89
CA LEU A 69 -3.21 -16.29 -6.59
C LEU A 69 -4.59 -16.87 -6.30
N LEU A 70 -5.53 -16.09 -5.78
CA LEU A 70 -6.85 -16.59 -5.35
C LEU A 70 -7.95 -16.22 -6.33
N ALA A 71 -8.68 -17.23 -6.82
CA ALA A 71 -9.72 -17.04 -7.83
C ALA A 71 -10.87 -16.16 -7.32
N GLU A 72 -11.25 -16.27 -6.04
CA GLU A 72 -12.30 -15.43 -5.45
C GLU A 72 -11.95 -13.94 -5.37
N LEU A 73 -10.67 -13.57 -5.46
CA LEU A 73 -10.18 -12.18 -5.38
C LEU A 73 -9.85 -11.57 -6.76
N ARG A 74 -10.16 -12.27 -7.85
CA ARG A 74 -9.99 -11.75 -9.23
C ARG A 74 -10.54 -10.33 -9.44
N PRO A 75 -11.73 -9.95 -8.92
CA PRO A 75 -12.25 -8.59 -9.08
C PRO A 75 -11.34 -7.51 -8.47
N MET A 76 -10.48 -7.85 -7.52
CA MET A 76 -9.59 -6.91 -6.83
C MET A 76 -8.24 -6.69 -7.55
N ARG A 77 -7.90 -7.52 -8.55
CA ARG A 77 -6.60 -7.49 -9.24
C ARG A 77 -6.24 -6.13 -9.80
N ARG A 78 -7.19 -5.44 -10.44
CA ARG A 78 -6.95 -4.10 -11.00
C ARG A 78 -6.57 -3.11 -9.91
N GLY A 79 -7.31 -3.09 -8.80
CA GLY A 79 -7.02 -2.19 -7.68
C GLY A 79 -5.68 -2.52 -7.02
N ALA A 80 -5.36 -3.80 -6.80
CA ALA A 80 -4.08 -4.22 -6.26
C ALA A 80 -2.90 -3.89 -7.19
N ALA A 81 -3.07 -4.04 -8.51
CA ALA A 81 -2.06 -3.66 -9.50
C ALA A 81 -1.87 -2.14 -9.58
N THR A 82 -2.95 -1.35 -9.53
CA THR A 82 -2.86 0.11 -9.44
C THR A 82 -2.13 0.54 -8.16
N LEU A 83 -2.41 -0.09 -7.02
CA LEU A 83 -1.73 0.19 -5.76
C LEU A 83 -0.23 -0.11 -5.85
N LEU A 84 0.14 -1.25 -6.43
CA LEU A 84 1.54 -1.61 -6.67
C LEU A 84 2.23 -0.61 -7.61
N ALA A 85 1.58 -0.25 -8.72
CA ALA A 85 2.14 0.70 -9.67
C ALA A 85 2.40 2.05 -9.00
N LEU A 86 1.43 2.57 -8.24
CA LEU A 86 1.58 3.81 -7.49
C LEU A 86 2.66 3.71 -6.41
N TYR A 87 2.79 2.58 -5.72
CA TYR A 87 3.85 2.38 -4.73
C TYR A 87 5.25 2.36 -5.38
N VAL A 88 5.39 1.71 -6.53
CA VAL A 88 6.66 1.68 -7.28
C VAL A 88 6.99 3.08 -7.82
N THR A 89 6.02 3.80 -8.39
CA THR A 89 6.26 5.17 -8.87
C THR A 89 6.59 6.13 -7.73
N GLN A 90 6.05 5.91 -6.53
CA GLN A 90 6.39 6.67 -5.32
C GLN A 90 7.90 6.66 -5.07
N ILE A 91 8.50 5.46 -5.13
CA ILE A 91 9.94 5.27 -4.93
C ILE A 91 10.71 5.84 -6.13
N LEU A 92 10.23 5.56 -7.35
CA LEU A 92 10.89 6.03 -8.57
C LEU A 92 11.03 7.56 -8.62
N TRP A 93 10.00 8.32 -8.24
CA TRP A 93 10.08 9.78 -8.24
C TRP A 93 11.10 10.33 -7.26
N LEU A 94 11.20 9.72 -6.08
CA LEU A 94 12.19 10.08 -5.07
C LEU A 94 13.61 9.83 -5.61
N GLU A 95 13.88 8.59 -6.02
CA GLU A 95 15.21 8.15 -6.46
C GLU A 95 15.66 8.86 -7.74
N LEU A 96 14.77 9.03 -8.72
CA LEU A 96 15.08 9.74 -9.96
C LEU A 96 15.36 11.22 -9.71
N GLY A 97 14.58 11.85 -8.86
CA GLY A 97 14.80 13.25 -8.51
C GLY A 97 16.10 13.45 -7.73
N GLU A 98 16.49 12.50 -6.88
CA GLU A 98 17.80 12.48 -6.21
C GLU A 98 18.95 12.30 -7.21
N ALA A 99 18.86 11.30 -8.09
CA ALA A 99 19.88 11.01 -9.09
C ALA A 99 20.09 12.15 -10.10
N THR A 100 19.06 12.95 -10.39
CA THR A 100 19.11 14.06 -11.34
C THR A 100 19.32 15.43 -10.70
N GLY A 101 19.23 15.53 -9.37
CA GLY A 101 19.22 16.80 -8.64
C GLY A 101 17.99 17.68 -8.89
N LEU A 102 16.93 17.14 -9.51
CA LEU A 102 15.71 17.88 -9.85
C LEU A 102 14.68 17.77 -8.73
N GLY A 103 14.64 18.78 -7.85
CA GLY A 103 13.68 18.84 -6.75
C GLY A 103 12.21 18.80 -7.20
N THR A 104 11.89 19.29 -8.41
CA THR A 104 10.55 19.18 -9.01
C THR A 104 10.15 17.73 -9.30
N VAL A 105 11.10 16.87 -9.67
CA VAL A 105 10.86 15.43 -9.86
C VAL A 105 10.66 14.75 -8.52
N GLN A 106 11.47 15.08 -7.51
CA GLN A 106 11.27 14.56 -6.14
C GLN A 106 9.89 14.96 -5.60
N ALA A 107 9.42 16.18 -5.88
CA ALA A 107 8.10 16.64 -5.43
C ALA A 107 6.93 15.79 -5.98
N LEU A 108 7.12 15.09 -7.10
CA LEU A 108 6.12 14.14 -7.61
C LEU A 108 5.87 12.98 -6.63
N HIS A 109 6.83 12.65 -5.75
CA HIS A 109 6.64 11.70 -4.65
C HIS A 109 5.49 12.16 -3.73
N ALA A 110 5.48 13.42 -3.32
CA ALA A 110 4.43 13.94 -2.43
C ALA A 110 3.06 13.95 -3.13
N LEU A 111 3.02 14.33 -4.41
CA LEU A 111 1.79 14.29 -5.21
C LEU A 111 1.28 12.84 -5.40
N ASN A 112 2.17 11.90 -5.70
CA ASN A 112 1.82 10.49 -5.90
C ASN A 112 1.29 9.84 -4.61
N ALA A 113 1.72 10.32 -3.42
CA ALA A 113 1.15 9.88 -2.14
C ALA A 113 -0.36 10.14 -2.03
N VAL A 114 -0.86 11.23 -2.62
CA VAL A 114 -2.32 11.54 -2.64
C VAL A 114 -3.07 10.52 -3.48
N PHE A 115 -2.57 10.19 -4.67
CA PHE A 115 -3.17 9.16 -5.52
C PHE A 115 -3.08 7.77 -4.88
N LEU A 116 -1.94 7.45 -4.26
CA LEU A 116 -1.74 6.20 -3.53
C LEU A 116 -2.72 6.07 -2.36
N MET A 117 -2.94 7.15 -1.60
CA MET A 117 -3.95 7.19 -0.53
C MET A 117 -5.35 6.90 -1.09
N GLY A 118 -5.78 7.62 -2.14
CA GLY A 118 -7.10 7.42 -2.74
C GLY A 118 -7.31 6.00 -3.28
N ALA A 119 -6.31 5.44 -3.97
CA ALA A 119 -6.34 4.07 -4.46
C ALA A 119 -6.41 3.05 -3.31
N SER A 120 -5.66 3.28 -2.23
CA SER A 120 -5.62 2.39 -1.07
C SER A 120 -6.95 2.36 -0.29
N VAL A 121 -7.58 3.52 -0.07
CA VAL A 121 -8.92 3.61 0.55
C VAL A 121 -9.95 2.91 -0.33
N SER A 122 -9.95 3.19 -1.64
CA SER A 122 -10.90 2.55 -2.56
C SER A 122 -10.76 1.02 -2.57
N LEU A 123 -9.53 0.50 -2.51
CA LEU A 123 -9.29 -0.95 -2.45
C LEU A 123 -9.77 -1.54 -1.12
N ALA A 124 -9.48 -0.88 0.01
CA ALA A 124 -9.91 -1.31 1.33
C ALA A 124 -11.45 -1.35 1.46
N GLU A 125 -12.15 -0.34 0.94
CA GLU A 125 -13.62 -0.33 0.91
C GLU A 125 -14.19 -1.47 0.06
N ARG A 126 -13.62 -1.71 -1.13
CA ARG A 126 -14.03 -2.82 -2.01
C ARG A 126 -13.79 -4.17 -1.35
N ALA A 127 -12.74 -4.31 -0.55
CA ALA A 127 -12.44 -5.53 0.20
C ALA A 127 -13.42 -5.78 1.37
N GLY A 128 -14.10 -4.73 1.85
CA GLY A 128 -15.08 -4.80 2.93
C GLY A 128 -16.52 -5.10 2.49
N ARG A 129 -16.80 -5.08 1.17
CA ARG A 129 -18.09 -5.41 0.57
C ARG A 129 -18.16 -6.88 0.16
#